data_AF-A0A5C5G7S3-F1
#
_entry.id   AF-A0A5C5G7S3-F1
#
_cell.length_a   1.000
_cell.length_b   1.000
_cell.length_c   1.000
_cell.angle_alpha   90.00
_cell.angle_beta   90.00
_cell.angle_gamma   90.00
#
_symmetry.space_group_name_H-M   'P 1'
#
loop_
_entity.id
_entity.type
_entity.pdbx_description
1 polymer ?
#
loop_
_entity_poly.entity_id
_entity_poly.type
_entity_poly.pdbx_seq_one_letter_code
_entity_poly.pdbx_strand_id
1 'polypeptide(L)'
;MNTSLASALALALSASPAVADIDTGSLRAHFDSIPAALALAPGALTEYGNRDGATLAVLARRENLLAPLGDTWWPAARMLPLPYWDFLIAGADQWSPTSGFAFEDIVAISHVANAPMTLSLIDLDPGVSDAVGPALLSYGYDEEMRDGQPVYWRFDDFQISITERNPGHPFDFGLGMSSRVAVTGDRLLHARGWDAMDLLLSPDTPTLASDPRAAATLDALEDPALPAGTLVRAELYAQGITVPGAIEGDTPFLLAEATDGRIDRALMLIPFEDAAVAADVADRLPAGWETMTETRPELSYADFARSALGVAVVGDAPAVLALSLEGPSVDAERRGFDAAFGFSMLQQLVILQDLGFLAP
;
A
#
# COMPACT_ATOMS: atom_id res chain seq x y z
N MET A 1 -48.91 -16.77 8.85
CA MET A 1 -48.13 -16.28 7.69
C MET A 1 -46.85 -15.49 8.05
N ASN A 2 -46.40 -15.42 9.32
CA ASN A 2 -45.24 -14.58 9.71
C ASN A 2 -43.94 -15.35 10.03
N THR A 3 -43.94 -16.68 10.04
CA THR A 3 -42.75 -17.49 10.37
C THR A 3 -41.77 -17.65 9.21
N SER A 4 -42.24 -17.58 7.96
CA SER A 4 -41.40 -17.77 6.76
C SER A 4 -40.44 -16.60 6.49
N LEU A 5 -40.83 -15.37 6.83
CA LEU A 5 -40.02 -14.16 6.59
C LEU A 5 -38.91 -14.02 7.63
N ALA A 6 -39.19 -14.37 8.90
CA ALA A 6 -38.20 -14.36 9.97
C ALA A 6 -37.10 -15.41 9.76
N SER A 7 -37.44 -16.60 9.25
CA SER A 7 -36.45 -17.64 8.93
C SER A 7 -35.60 -17.30 7.71
N ALA A 8 -36.17 -16.65 6.68
CA ALA A 8 -35.40 -16.19 5.52
C ALA A 8 -34.44 -15.04 5.88
N LEU A 9 -34.87 -14.12 6.74
CA LEU A 9 -34.01 -13.04 7.23
C LEU A 9 -32.90 -13.58 8.16
N ALA A 10 -33.21 -14.55 9.02
CA ALA A 10 -32.22 -15.22 9.87
C ALA A 10 -31.20 -16.02 9.06
N LEU A 11 -31.61 -16.69 7.97
CA LEU A 11 -30.68 -17.37 7.06
C LEU A 11 -29.79 -16.39 6.28
N ALA A 12 -30.36 -15.25 5.84
CA ALA A 12 -29.62 -14.19 5.16
C ALA A 12 -28.64 -13.45 6.09
N LEU A 13 -28.94 -13.38 7.39
CA LEU A 13 -28.05 -12.82 8.42
C LEU A 13 -27.03 -13.83 8.96
N SER A 14 -27.28 -15.15 8.83
CA SER A 14 -26.35 -16.21 9.26
C SER A 14 -25.39 -16.67 8.16
N ALA A 15 -25.68 -16.35 6.89
CA ALA A 15 -24.69 -16.41 5.84
C ALA A 15 -23.74 -15.21 6.04
N SER A 16 -22.88 -15.29 7.04
CA SER A 16 -21.65 -14.51 7.00
C SER A 16 -21.04 -14.81 5.63
N PRO A 17 -20.79 -13.79 4.77
CA PRO A 17 -20.04 -14.05 3.55
C PRO A 17 -18.81 -14.83 3.98
N ALA A 18 -18.57 -15.98 3.36
CA ALA A 18 -17.30 -16.67 3.54
C ALA A 18 -16.25 -15.60 3.33
N VAL A 19 -15.51 -15.25 4.39
CA VAL A 19 -14.53 -14.18 4.33
C VAL A 19 -13.48 -14.73 3.38
N ALA A 20 -13.54 -14.25 2.13
CA ALA A 20 -12.65 -14.70 1.08
C ALA A 20 -11.22 -14.33 1.50
N ASP A 21 -10.27 -15.15 1.09
CA ASP A 21 -8.84 -14.87 1.20
C ASP A 21 -8.55 -13.43 0.72
N ILE A 22 -7.43 -12.84 1.16
CA ILE A 22 -7.08 -11.48 0.74
C ILE A 22 -6.94 -11.46 -0.79
N ASP A 23 -7.88 -10.83 -1.49
CA ASP A 23 -7.81 -10.68 -2.94
C ASP A 23 -6.66 -9.76 -3.30
N THR A 24 -5.55 -10.34 -3.75
CA THR A 24 -4.37 -9.59 -4.18
C THR A 24 -4.34 -9.35 -5.69
N GLY A 25 -5.40 -9.68 -6.44
CA GLY A 25 -5.41 -9.59 -7.90
C GLY A 25 -4.99 -8.21 -8.44
N SER A 26 -5.49 -7.13 -7.83
CA SER A 26 -5.09 -5.75 -8.18
C SER A 26 -3.63 -5.45 -7.80
N LEU A 27 -3.17 -5.87 -6.63
CA LEU A 27 -1.77 -5.71 -6.20
C LEU A 27 -0.81 -6.45 -7.14
N ARG A 28 -1.11 -7.71 -7.48
CA ARG A 28 -0.34 -8.51 -8.43
C ARG A 28 -0.29 -7.84 -9.80
N ALA A 29 -1.41 -7.35 -10.31
CA ALA A 29 -1.45 -6.62 -11.58
C ALA A 29 -0.60 -5.33 -11.59
N HIS A 30 -0.43 -4.68 -10.43
CA HIS A 30 0.51 -3.57 -10.27
C HIS A 30 1.96 -4.07 -10.22
N PHE A 31 2.27 -5.10 -9.44
CA PHE A 31 3.62 -5.67 -9.36
C PHE A 31 4.08 -6.28 -10.70
N ASP A 32 3.15 -6.78 -11.52
CA ASP A 32 3.38 -7.23 -12.89
C ASP A 32 3.69 -6.08 -13.87
N SER A 33 3.49 -4.83 -13.48
CA SER A 33 3.78 -3.66 -14.32
C SER A 33 4.94 -2.81 -13.79
N ILE A 34 5.40 -3.05 -12.57
CA ILE A 34 6.50 -2.29 -11.95
C ILE A 34 7.83 -2.95 -12.33
N PRO A 35 8.79 -2.23 -12.94
CA PRO A 35 10.12 -2.76 -13.22
C PRO A 35 10.86 -3.17 -11.94
N ALA A 36 11.30 -4.43 -11.86
CA ALA A 36 12.04 -4.95 -10.70
C ALA A 36 13.33 -4.16 -10.43
N ALA A 37 14.01 -3.72 -11.49
CA ALA A 37 15.24 -2.93 -11.38
C ALA A 37 15.05 -1.60 -10.63
N LEU A 38 13.83 -1.05 -10.61
CA LEU A 38 13.51 0.18 -9.88
C LEU A 38 12.97 -0.12 -8.49
N ALA A 39 12.08 -1.11 -8.36
CA ALA A 39 11.41 -1.44 -7.11
C ALA A 39 12.29 -2.21 -6.12
N LEU A 40 13.34 -2.90 -6.59
CA LEU A 40 14.27 -3.67 -5.76
C LEU A 40 15.65 -3.00 -5.65
N ALA A 41 15.77 -1.76 -6.09
CA ALA A 41 17.00 -1.01 -5.92
C ALA A 41 17.27 -0.71 -4.43
N PRO A 42 18.54 -0.55 -4.03
CA PRO A 42 18.91 -0.12 -2.69
C PRO A 42 18.14 1.13 -2.22
N GLY A 43 17.38 1.00 -1.14
CA GLY A 43 16.60 2.09 -0.55
C GLY A 43 15.25 2.36 -1.21
N ALA A 44 14.86 1.55 -2.21
CA ALA A 44 13.54 1.66 -2.82
C ALA A 44 12.43 1.23 -1.86
N LEU A 45 11.33 1.98 -1.90
CA LEU A 45 10.07 1.65 -1.23
C LEU A 45 8.98 1.62 -2.31
N THR A 46 8.25 0.51 -2.39
CA THR A 46 7.05 0.40 -3.24
C THR A 46 5.81 0.43 -2.37
N GLU A 47 5.04 1.50 -2.46
CA GLU A 47 3.76 1.66 -1.78
C GLU A 47 2.62 1.24 -2.73
N TYR A 48 1.56 0.64 -2.20
CA TYR A 48 0.33 0.30 -2.91
C TYR A 48 -0.88 0.69 -2.06
N GLY A 49 -1.95 1.15 -2.71
CA GLY A 49 -3.23 1.46 -2.11
C GLY A 49 -4.40 0.94 -2.92
N ASN A 50 -5.46 0.55 -2.23
CA ASN A 50 -6.71 0.05 -2.82
C ASN A 50 -7.92 0.80 -2.25
N ARG A 51 -8.74 1.37 -3.14
CA ARG A 51 -9.91 2.18 -2.77
C ARG A 51 -10.98 1.38 -2.06
N ASP A 52 -11.26 0.16 -2.50
CA ASP A 52 -12.36 -0.66 -1.97
C ASP A 52 -12.05 -1.09 -0.53
N GLY A 53 -10.82 -1.56 -0.28
CA GLY A 53 -10.34 -1.86 1.06
C GLY A 53 -10.35 -0.63 1.95
N ALA A 54 -9.81 0.50 1.48
CA ALA A 54 -9.82 1.74 2.24
C ALA A 54 -11.24 2.24 2.56
N THR A 55 -12.16 2.13 1.60
CA THR A 55 -13.57 2.51 1.78
C THR A 55 -14.23 1.61 2.83
N LEU A 56 -14.03 0.30 2.74
CA LEU A 56 -14.55 -0.66 3.72
C LEU A 56 -14.02 -0.35 5.13
N ALA A 57 -12.71 -0.08 5.25
CA ALA A 57 -12.05 0.19 6.51
C ALA A 57 -12.54 1.51 7.16
N VAL A 58 -12.93 2.50 6.36
CA VAL A 58 -13.50 3.77 6.83
C VAL A 58 -14.98 3.62 7.18
N LEU A 59 -15.78 2.96 6.34
CA LEU A 59 -17.22 2.78 6.56
C LEU A 59 -17.52 2.00 7.84
N ALA A 60 -16.69 1.01 8.16
CA ALA A 60 -16.72 0.25 9.42
C ALA A 60 -16.74 1.12 10.68
N ARG A 61 -16.09 2.29 10.62
CA ARG A 61 -15.77 3.15 11.76
C ARG A 61 -16.57 4.46 11.78
N ARG A 62 -17.48 4.65 10.83
CA ARG A 62 -18.30 5.88 10.68
C ARG A 62 -19.13 6.24 11.91
N GLU A 63 -19.47 5.29 12.78
CA GLU A 63 -20.21 5.58 14.02
C GLU A 63 -19.34 6.25 15.11
N ASN A 64 -18.00 6.15 15.02
CA ASN A 64 -17.05 6.64 16.03
C ASN A 64 -16.29 7.91 15.62
N LEU A 65 -16.23 8.23 14.33
CA LEU A 65 -15.56 9.45 13.84
C LEU A 65 -16.48 10.67 14.00
N LEU A 66 -16.28 11.38 15.11
CA LEU A 66 -16.81 12.73 15.27
C LEU A 66 -16.12 13.66 14.25
N ALA A 67 -16.92 14.23 13.35
CA ALA A 67 -16.74 15.57 12.74
C ALA A 67 -16.09 15.65 11.33
N PRO A 68 -15.90 16.87 10.79
CA PRO A 68 -16.77 17.58 9.85
C PRO A 68 -16.08 17.82 8.49
N LEU A 69 -15.05 17.04 8.19
CA LEU A 69 -14.33 17.05 6.93
C LEU A 69 -15.10 16.10 6.00
N GLY A 70 -15.53 16.60 4.83
CA GLY A 70 -16.49 15.91 3.96
C GLY A 70 -16.21 14.40 3.76
N ASP A 71 -17.27 13.63 3.65
CA ASP A 71 -17.29 12.17 3.75
C ASP A 71 -16.41 11.37 2.76
N THR A 72 -15.76 12.01 1.78
CA THR A 72 -15.17 11.34 0.61
C THR A 72 -13.65 11.20 0.61
N TRP A 73 -12.89 12.02 1.35
CA TRP A 73 -11.41 11.99 1.29
C TRP A 73 -10.78 10.97 2.24
N TRP A 74 -11.50 10.46 3.24
CA TRP A 74 -10.96 9.51 4.21
C TRP A 74 -10.48 8.19 3.59
N PRO A 75 -11.21 7.55 2.66
CA PRO A 75 -10.68 6.41 1.92
C PRO A 75 -9.41 6.78 1.15
N ALA A 76 -9.37 7.94 0.50
CA ALA A 76 -8.19 8.40 -0.22
C ALA A 76 -6.98 8.56 0.71
N ALA A 77 -7.15 9.17 1.90
CA ALA A 77 -6.08 9.29 2.89
C ALA A 77 -5.49 7.95 3.34
N ARG A 78 -6.29 6.89 3.33
CA ARG A 78 -5.86 5.57 3.79
C ARG A 78 -5.14 4.76 2.71
N MET A 79 -5.47 4.99 1.44
CA MET A 79 -4.85 4.27 0.31
C MET A 79 -3.68 5.02 -0.33
N LEU A 80 -3.68 6.35 -0.33
CA LEU A 80 -2.69 7.10 -1.09
C LEU A 80 -1.28 6.93 -0.49
N PRO A 81 -0.26 6.68 -1.32
CA PRO A 81 1.14 6.69 -0.91
C PRO A 81 1.51 8.01 -0.23
N LEU A 82 2.47 7.98 0.69
CA LEU A 82 2.83 9.13 1.53
C LEU A 82 3.14 10.41 0.74
N PRO A 83 3.85 10.36 -0.42
CA PRO A 83 4.10 11.57 -1.22
C PRO A 83 2.83 12.27 -1.71
N TYR A 84 1.68 11.59 -1.71
CA TYR A 84 0.41 12.15 -2.12
C TYR A 84 -0.42 12.78 -0.98
N TRP A 85 -0.01 12.61 0.27
CA TRP A 85 -0.76 13.12 1.42
C TRP A 85 -0.83 14.65 1.48
N ASP A 86 0.25 15.33 1.05
CA ASP A 86 0.28 16.79 1.01
C ASP A 86 -0.82 17.37 0.10
N PHE A 87 -1.22 16.65 -0.96
CA PHE A 87 -2.30 17.08 -1.86
C PHE A 87 -3.67 16.98 -1.20
N LEU A 88 -3.91 15.93 -0.41
CA LEU A 88 -5.17 15.78 0.32
C LEU A 88 -5.39 16.95 1.28
N ILE A 89 -4.31 17.43 1.91
CA ILE A 89 -4.36 18.48 2.92
C ILE A 89 -4.39 19.88 2.28
N ALA A 90 -3.59 20.13 1.25
CA ALA A 90 -3.30 21.47 0.78
C ALA A 90 -3.67 21.75 -0.70
N GLY A 91 -4.07 20.75 -1.47
CA GLY A 91 -4.24 20.87 -2.93
C GLY A 91 -5.46 20.17 -3.52
N ALA A 92 -6.39 19.68 -2.68
CA ALA A 92 -7.46 18.80 -3.15
C ALA A 92 -8.43 19.47 -4.14
N ASP A 93 -8.67 20.78 -4.00
CA ASP A 93 -9.51 21.57 -4.91
C ASP A 93 -8.87 21.80 -6.29
N GLN A 94 -7.54 21.64 -6.38
CA GLN A 94 -6.75 21.87 -7.59
C GLN A 94 -6.39 20.57 -8.32
N TRP A 95 -6.51 19.41 -7.67
CA TRP A 95 -6.19 18.11 -8.26
C TRP A 95 -6.98 17.85 -9.54
N SER A 96 -8.30 17.74 -9.45
CA SER A 96 -9.13 17.38 -10.61
C SER A 96 -9.03 18.35 -11.80
N PRO A 97 -9.04 19.69 -11.59
CA PRO A 97 -8.86 20.63 -12.70
C PRO A 97 -7.51 20.51 -13.43
N THR A 98 -6.46 20.02 -12.75
CA THR A 98 -5.10 19.99 -13.31
C THR A 98 -4.71 18.62 -13.86
N SER A 99 -5.30 17.55 -13.33
CA SER A 99 -5.00 16.17 -13.71
C SER A 99 -6.07 15.53 -14.59
N GLY A 100 -7.30 16.06 -14.60
CA GLY A 100 -8.43 15.51 -15.33
C GLY A 100 -9.25 14.44 -14.58
N PHE A 101 -8.89 14.09 -13.35
CA PHE A 101 -9.58 13.07 -12.54
C PHE A 101 -9.56 13.46 -11.05
N ALA A 102 -10.50 12.99 -10.23
CA ALA A 102 -10.56 13.23 -8.79
C ALA A 102 -9.88 12.10 -7.99
N PHE A 103 -9.66 12.31 -6.69
CA PHE A 103 -9.11 11.26 -5.81
C PHE A 103 -10.04 10.04 -5.73
N GLU A 104 -11.34 10.31 -5.73
CA GLU A 104 -12.37 9.30 -5.67
C GLU A 104 -12.38 8.40 -6.90
N ASP A 105 -11.83 8.85 -8.04
CA ASP A 105 -11.75 8.07 -9.28
C ASP A 105 -10.59 7.07 -9.28
N ILE A 106 -9.67 7.16 -8.31
CA ILE A 106 -8.52 6.24 -8.20
C ILE A 106 -9.00 4.92 -7.60
N VAL A 107 -8.94 3.84 -8.37
CA VAL A 107 -9.29 2.48 -7.95
C VAL A 107 -8.14 1.87 -7.14
N ALA A 108 -6.93 1.99 -7.66
CA ALA A 108 -5.71 1.52 -7.04
C ALA A 108 -4.53 2.39 -7.46
N ILE A 109 -3.52 2.47 -6.61
CA ILE A 109 -2.31 3.24 -6.89
C ILE A 109 -1.10 2.48 -6.37
N SER A 110 -0.02 2.46 -7.16
CA SER A 110 1.31 2.13 -6.66
C SER A 110 2.25 3.30 -6.85
N HIS A 111 3.20 3.44 -5.94
CA HIS A 111 4.27 4.41 -6.03
C HIS A 111 5.60 3.76 -5.66
N VAL A 112 6.62 3.93 -6.49
CA VAL A 112 7.99 3.52 -6.15
C VAL A 112 8.81 4.77 -5.87
N ALA A 113 9.25 4.89 -4.63
CA ALA A 113 10.19 5.92 -4.19
C ALA A 113 11.61 5.36 -4.25
N ASN A 114 12.40 5.76 -5.26
CA ASN A 114 13.80 5.33 -5.44
C ASN A 114 14.67 6.48 -5.99
N ALA A 115 14.84 7.52 -5.19
CA ALA A 115 15.43 8.78 -5.63
C ALA A 115 16.77 8.58 -6.39
N PRO A 116 16.97 9.25 -7.54
CA PRO A 116 16.13 10.33 -8.09
C PRO A 116 14.93 9.84 -8.91
N MET A 117 14.83 8.53 -9.16
CA MET A 117 13.78 7.90 -9.94
C MET A 117 12.55 7.69 -9.06
N THR A 118 11.41 8.20 -9.51
CA THR A 118 10.13 7.83 -8.91
C THR A 118 9.17 7.51 -10.02
N LEU A 119 8.26 6.59 -9.75
CA LEU A 119 7.19 6.25 -10.65
C LEU A 119 5.91 5.98 -9.88
N SER A 120 4.79 6.12 -10.56
CA SER A 120 3.48 5.74 -10.04
C SER A 120 2.67 5.03 -11.11
N LEU A 121 1.86 4.06 -10.69
CA LEU A 121 0.85 3.41 -11.51
C LEU A 121 -0.50 3.75 -10.88
N ILE A 122 -1.42 4.31 -11.64
CA ILE A 122 -2.71 4.76 -11.13
C ILE A 122 -3.80 4.14 -11.98
N ASP A 123 -4.55 3.22 -11.39
CA ASP A 123 -5.75 2.66 -12.00
C ASP A 123 -6.93 3.56 -11.69
N LEU A 124 -7.62 4.01 -12.73
CA LEU A 124 -8.80 4.87 -12.63
C LEU A 124 -10.08 4.08 -12.90
N ASP A 125 -11.21 4.66 -12.49
CA ASP A 125 -12.51 4.15 -12.91
C ASP A 125 -12.64 4.17 -14.44
N PRO A 126 -13.40 3.22 -15.04
CA PRO A 126 -13.53 3.11 -16.48
C PRO A 126 -13.98 4.41 -17.16
N GLY A 127 -13.19 4.85 -18.15
CA GLY A 127 -13.45 6.05 -18.96
C GLY A 127 -13.05 7.38 -18.31
N VAL A 128 -12.55 7.38 -17.07
CA VAL A 128 -12.05 8.61 -16.43
C VAL A 128 -10.77 9.10 -17.10
N SER A 129 -9.92 8.18 -17.58
CA SER A 129 -8.64 8.50 -18.20
C SER A 129 -8.75 9.35 -19.48
N ASP A 130 -9.90 9.33 -20.16
CA ASP A 130 -10.17 10.14 -21.37
C ASP A 130 -10.00 11.65 -21.13
N ALA A 131 -10.19 12.12 -19.90
CA ALA A 131 -10.04 13.52 -19.52
C ALA A 131 -8.60 13.93 -19.18
N VAL A 132 -7.70 12.97 -18.96
CA VAL A 132 -6.34 13.20 -18.45
C VAL A 132 -5.47 13.92 -19.48
N GLY A 133 -5.39 13.40 -20.71
CA GLY A 133 -4.59 14.01 -21.77
C GLY A 133 -4.95 15.48 -22.04
N PRO A 134 -6.23 15.82 -22.30
CA PRO A 134 -6.68 17.20 -22.45
C PRO A 134 -6.35 18.09 -21.25
N ALA A 135 -6.48 17.59 -20.02
CA ALA A 135 -6.14 18.35 -18.82
C ALA A 135 -4.64 18.66 -18.76
N LEU A 136 -3.79 17.66 -18.99
CA LEU A 136 -2.32 17.83 -19.01
C LEU A 136 -1.86 18.81 -20.09
N LEU A 137 -2.41 18.72 -21.31
CA LEU A 137 -2.13 19.67 -22.38
C LEU A 137 -2.54 21.10 -22.00
N SER A 138 -3.71 21.27 -21.39
CA SER A 138 -4.18 22.58 -20.92
C SER A 138 -3.29 23.18 -19.82
N TYR A 139 -2.61 22.29 -19.07
CA TYR A 139 -1.68 22.63 -18.02
C TYR A 139 -0.24 22.84 -18.52
N GLY A 140 0.00 22.72 -19.83
CA GLY A 140 1.28 23.02 -20.47
C GLY A 140 2.25 21.83 -20.54
N TYR A 141 1.72 20.61 -20.56
CA TYR A 141 2.48 19.44 -21.00
C TYR A 141 2.57 19.43 -22.53
N ASP A 142 3.69 18.91 -23.04
CA ASP A 142 3.85 18.51 -24.43
C ASP A 142 3.41 17.04 -24.61
N GLU A 143 3.06 16.64 -25.82
CA GLU A 143 2.68 15.26 -26.16
C GLU A 143 3.68 14.66 -27.15
N GLU A 144 4.14 13.43 -26.87
CA GLU A 144 4.98 12.63 -27.75
C GLU A 144 4.44 11.20 -27.84
N MET A 145 4.48 10.60 -29.03
CA MET A 145 4.16 9.18 -29.21
C MET A 145 5.39 8.34 -28.94
N ARG A 146 5.32 7.43 -27.95
CA ARG A 146 6.42 6.55 -27.53
C ARG A 146 5.92 5.12 -27.40
N ASP A 147 6.58 4.17 -28.07
CA ASP A 147 6.14 2.76 -28.16
C ASP A 147 4.65 2.58 -28.52
N GLY A 148 4.12 3.49 -29.35
CA GLY A 148 2.73 3.47 -29.79
C GLY A 148 1.72 4.04 -28.79
N GLN A 149 2.18 4.60 -27.68
CA GLN A 149 1.35 5.23 -26.65
C GLN A 149 1.60 6.75 -26.56
N PRO A 150 0.58 7.57 -26.31
CA PRO A 150 0.78 8.98 -26.03
C PRO A 150 1.40 9.15 -24.65
N VAL A 151 2.53 9.88 -24.60
CA VAL A 151 3.19 10.29 -23.37
C VAL A 151 3.18 11.81 -23.28
N TYR A 152 2.52 12.31 -22.25
CA TYR A 152 2.51 13.72 -21.90
C TYR A 152 3.72 14.02 -21.01
N TRP A 153 4.50 15.03 -21.33
CA TRP A 153 5.69 15.34 -20.53
C TRP A 153 5.86 16.84 -20.30
N ARG A 154 6.59 17.15 -19.22
CA ARG A 154 6.97 18.53 -18.87
C ARG A 154 8.33 18.54 -18.18
N PHE A 155 9.11 19.58 -18.50
CA PHE A 155 10.48 19.81 -18.00
C PHE A 155 11.51 18.75 -18.39
N ASP A 156 12.79 19.10 -18.29
CA ASP A 156 13.90 18.15 -18.49
C ASP A 156 13.96 17.12 -17.35
N ASP A 157 14.61 15.98 -17.59
CA ASP A 157 14.70 14.89 -16.60
C ASP A 157 15.22 15.38 -15.24
N PHE A 158 14.46 15.04 -14.19
CA PHE A 158 14.72 15.39 -12.78
C PHE A 158 14.78 16.89 -12.46
N GLN A 159 14.39 17.76 -13.40
CA GLN A 159 14.31 19.19 -13.17
C GLN A 159 13.26 19.53 -12.09
N ILE A 160 13.53 20.58 -11.32
CA ILE A 160 12.58 21.17 -10.36
C ILE A 160 12.43 22.66 -10.70
N SER A 161 11.20 23.08 -10.96
CA SER A 161 10.85 24.47 -11.29
C SER A 161 10.00 25.08 -10.18
N ILE A 162 10.66 25.79 -9.24
CA ILE A 162 9.96 26.44 -8.11
C ILE A 162 8.96 27.51 -8.57
N THR A 163 9.20 28.15 -9.72
CA THR A 163 8.28 29.16 -10.28
C THR A 163 7.01 28.56 -10.85
N GLU A 164 7.04 27.28 -11.22
CA GLU A 164 5.91 26.53 -11.78
C GLU A 164 5.28 25.60 -10.73
N ARG A 165 5.62 25.81 -9.45
CA ARG A 165 5.11 25.04 -8.33
C ARG A 165 3.59 25.13 -8.28
N ASN A 166 2.93 23.97 -8.26
CA ASN A 166 1.50 23.88 -8.03
C ASN A 166 1.17 22.80 -6.98
N PRO A 167 0.84 23.20 -5.73
CA PRO A 167 0.51 22.27 -4.65
C PRO A 167 -0.64 21.31 -4.93
N GLY A 168 -1.45 21.51 -5.98
CA GLY A 168 -2.54 20.62 -6.35
C GLY A 168 -2.23 19.64 -7.48
N HIS A 169 -1.10 19.79 -8.18
CA HIS A 169 -0.83 18.96 -9.35
C HIS A 169 -0.17 17.62 -8.96
N PRO A 170 -0.81 16.47 -9.24
CA PRO A 170 -0.36 15.18 -8.70
C PRO A 170 0.99 14.70 -9.24
N PHE A 171 1.29 15.03 -10.51
CA PHE A 171 2.47 14.48 -11.18
C PHE A 171 3.74 15.33 -11.01
N ASP A 172 3.63 16.56 -10.52
CA ASP A 172 4.80 17.43 -10.27
C ASP A 172 5.21 17.46 -8.79
N PHE A 173 4.56 16.60 -8.00
CA PHE A 173 4.66 16.49 -6.55
C PHE A 173 4.56 17.82 -5.79
N GLY A 174 3.75 18.75 -6.30
CA GLY A 174 3.51 20.01 -5.62
C GLY A 174 4.73 20.94 -5.60
N LEU A 175 5.78 20.60 -6.36
CA LEU A 175 7.10 21.24 -6.34
C LEU A 175 7.56 21.67 -7.75
N GLY A 176 6.73 21.44 -8.78
CA GLY A 176 7.11 21.71 -10.17
C GLY A 176 8.19 20.75 -10.66
N MET A 177 8.12 19.48 -10.23
CA MET A 177 9.04 18.45 -10.69
C MET A 177 8.78 18.04 -12.14
N SER A 178 9.82 17.55 -12.80
CA SER A 178 9.72 16.87 -14.09
C SER A 178 8.76 15.69 -14.02
N SER A 179 7.97 15.54 -15.08
CA SER A 179 6.90 14.56 -15.15
C SER A 179 6.76 13.99 -16.57
N ARG A 180 6.48 12.70 -16.66
CA ARG A 180 6.10 11.97 -17.87
C ARG A 180 4.91 11.11 -17.49
N VAL A 181 3.82 11.22 -18.24
CA VAL A 181 2.56 10.53 -17.97
C VAL A 181 2.11 9.83 -19.25
N ALA A 182 2.09 8.50 -19.24
CA ALA A 182 1.47 7.70 -20.31
C ALA A 182 0.05 7.30 -19.90
N VAL A 183 -0.88 7.33 -20.85
CA VAL A 183 -2.27 6.92 -20.64
C VAL A 183 -2.52 5.59 -21.37
N THR A 184 -2.75 4.52 -20.62
CA THR A 184 -2.89 3.14 -21.12
C THR A 184 -4.25 2.57 -20.77
N GLY A 185 -5.26 2.85 -21.61
CA GLY A 185 -6.66 2.57 -21.24
C GLY A 185 -7.03 3.36 -19.99
N ASP A 186 -7.50 2.69 -18.94
CA ASP A 186 -7.85 3.31 -17.66
C ASP A 186 -6.69 3.36 -16.64
N ARG A 187 -5.48 2.93 -17.05
CA ARG A 187 -4.26 2.99 -16.23
C ARG A 187 -3.38 4.15 -16.65
N LEU A 188 -2.92 4.95 -15.70
CA LEU A 188 -1.89 5.96 -15.88
C LEU A 188 -0.55 5.42 -15.42
N LEU A 189 0.48 5.63 -16.23
CA LEU A 189 1.88 5.39 -15.87
C LEU A 189 2.55 6.74 -15.71
N HIS A 190 3.20 6.98 -14.57
CA HIS A 190 3.87 8.23 -14.29
C HIS A 190 5.33 7.99 -13.92
N ALA A 191 6.24 8.82 -14.42
CA ALA A 191 7.65 8.81 -14.03
C ALA A 191 8.29 10.19 -14.14
N ARG A 192 9.36 10.45 -13.37
CA ARG A 192 10.07 11.74 -13.43
C ARG A 192 11.10 11.89 -14.55
N GLY A 193 11.53 10.79 -15.16
CA GLY A 193 12.56 10.77 -16.19
C GLY A 193 12.22 9.79 -17.30
N TRP A 194 12.82 9.98 -18.47
CA TRP A 194 12.55 9.14 -19.63
C TRP A 194 13.00 7.70 -19.43
N ASP A 195 14.15 7.47 -18.81
CA ASP A 195 14.64 6.10 -18.53
C ASP A 195 13.65 5.26 -17.71
N ALA A 196 12.98 5.87 -16.73
CA ALA A 196 11.95 5.20 -15.93
C ALA A 196 10.68 4.93 -16.74
N MET A 197 10.27 5.89 -17.58
CA MET A 197 9.11 5.72 -18.46
C MET A 197 9.36 4.61 -19.49
N ASP A 198 10.55 4.54 -20.06
CA ASP A 198 10.93 3.50 -21.04
C ASP A 198 10.86 2.11 -20.43
N LEU A 199 11.30 1.96 -19.17
CA LEU A 199 11.19 0.70 -18.45
C LEU A 199 9.73 0.29 -18.21
N LEU A 200 8.84 1.25 -17.93
CA LEU A 200 7.40 1.01 -17.73
C LEU A 200 6.68 0.64 -19.02
N LEU A 201 7.09 1.23 -20.15
CA LEU A 201 6.49 0.98 -21.47
C LEU A 201 7.01 -0.31 -22.12
N SER A 202 8.20 -0.77 -21.72
CA SER A 202 8.84 -1.95 -22.27
C SER A 202 8.19 -3.25 -21.77
N PRO A 203 7.61 -4.09 -22.65
CA PRO A 203 6.93 -5.34 -22.26
C PRO A 203 7.89 -6.45 -21.82
N ASP A 204 9.17 -6.34 -22.15
CA ASP A 204 10.19 -7.37 -21.88
C ASP A 204 10.97 -7.11 -20.58
N THR A 205 10.64 -6.02 -19.86
CA THR A 205 11.32 -5.65 -18.62
C THR A 205 10.93 -6.63 -17.50
N PRO A 206 11.90 -7.23 -16.78
CA PRO A 206 11.59 -8.02 -15.58
C PRO A 206 10.79 -7.19 -14.57
N THR A 207 9.67 -7.74 -14.16
CA THR A 207 8.68 -7.06 -13.31
C THR A 207 8.89 -7.45 -11.85
N LEU A 208 8.38 -6.65 -10.93
CA LEU A 208 8.47 -6.92 -9.50
C LEU A 208 7.82 -8.26 -9.14
N ALA A 209 6.70 -8.60 -9.76
CA ALA A 209 6.03 -9.90 -9.58
C ALA A 209 6.86 -11.09 -10.10
N SER A 210 7.80 -10.86 -11.02
CA SER A 210 8.70 -11.92 -11.51
C SER A 210 9.88 -12.22 -10.58
N ASP A 211 10.16 -11.37 -9.58
CA ASP A 211 11.16 -11.66 -8.56
C ASP A 211 10.60 -12.72 -7.58
N PRO A 212 11.29 -13.87 -7.38
CA PRO A 212 10.77 -14.96 -6.55
C PRO A 212 10.47 -14.57 -5.10
N ARG A 213 11.16 -13.56 -4.54
CA ARG A 213 10.97 -13.15 -3.14
C ARG A 213 9.75 -12.24 -3.01
N ALA A 214 9.54 -11.34 -3.97
CA ALA A 214 8.32 -10.54 -4.05
C ALA A 214 7.11 -11.41 -4.39
N ALA A 215 7.25 -12.38 -5.29
CA ALA A 215 6.20 -13.35 -5.59
C ALA A 215 5.78 -14.14 -4.33
N ALA A 216 6.75 -14.61 -3.55
CA ALA A 216 6.44 -15.37 -2.33
C ALA A 216 5.74 -14.54 -1.25
N THR A 217 6.08 -13.26 -1.08
CA THR A 217 5.33 -12.39 -0.15
C THR A 217 3.92 -12.09 -0.65
N LEU A 218 3.70 -11.99 -1.96
CA LEU A 218 2.37 -11.90 -2.55
C LEU A 218 1.56 -13.20 -2.36
N ASP A 219 2.17 -14.36 -2.60
CA ASP A 219 1.54 -15.67 -2.39
C ASP A 219 1.17 -15.89 -0.92
N ALA A 220 2.03 -15.43 0.00
CA ALA A 220 1.76 -15.49 1.42
C ALA A 220 0.52 -14.69 1.84
N LEU A 221 0.22 -13.54 1.20
CA LEU A 221 -1.00 -12.77 1.50
C LEU A 221 -2.29 -13.54 1.21
N GLU A 222 -2.25 -14.47 0.27
CA GLU A 222 -3.39 -15.31 -0.12
C GLU A 222 -3.45 -16.62 0.67
N ASP A 223 -2.51 -16.87 1.58
CA ASP A 223 -2.47 -18.11 2.34
C ASP A 223 -3.65 -18.16 3.34
N PRO A 224 -4.42 -19.28 3.37
CA PRO A 224 -5.59 -19.41 4.24
C PRO A 224 -5.26 -19.48 5.74
N ALA A 225 -3.98 -19.64 6.12
CA ALA A 225 -3.53 -19.49 7.49
C ALA A 225 -3.51 -18.02 7.94
N LEU A 226 -3.51 -17.06 7.00
CA LEU A 226 -3.62 -15.64 7.33
C LEU A 226 -5.08 -15.22 7.52
N PRO A 227 -5.32 -14.16 8.32
CA PRO A 227 -6.65 -13.63 8.47
C PRO A 227 -7.20 -13.08 7.14
N ALA A 228 -8.41 -13.51 6.80
CA ALA A 228 -9.13 -13.03 5.63
C ALA A 228 -9.51 -11.54 5.72
N GLY A 229 -9.67 -10.88 4.57
CA GLY A 229 -10.02 -9.46 4.48
C GLY A 229 -9.76 -8.86 3.09
N THR A 230 -10.08 -7.59 2.91
CA THR A 230 -9.75 -6.82 1.70
C THR A 230 -8.50 -5.99 1.97
N LEU A 231 -7.51 -6.08 1.08
CA LEU A 231 -6.29 -5.29 1.16
C LEU A 231 -6.62 -3.79 1.06
N VAL A 232 -6.11 -3.00 1.99
CA VAL A 232 -6.24 -1.54 2.05
C VAL A 232 -5.02 -0.87 1.42
N ARG A 233 -3.83 -1.29 1.85
CA ARG A 233 -2.53 -0.81 1.37
C ARG A 233 -1.43 -1.82 1.63
N ALA A 234 -0.32 -1.68 0.93
CA ALA A 234 0.88 -2.46 1.16
C ALA A 234 2.15 -1.63 0.90
N GLU A 235 3.23 -1.97 1.56
CA GLU A 235 4.55 -1.36 1.44
C GLU A 235 5.60 -2.46 1.30
N LEU A 236 6.22 -2.57 0.12
CA LEU A 236 7.36 -3.43 -0.11
C LEU A 236 8.65 -2.63 0.05
N TYR A 237 9.45 -3.00 1.03
CA TYR A 237 10.76 -2.44 1.28
C TYR A 237 11.80 -3.26 0.54
N ALA A 238 12.56 -2.64 -0.37
CA ALA A 238 13.56 -3.34 -1.17
C ALA A 238 14.78 -3.79 -0.35
N GLN A 239 15.23 -2.91 0.56
CA GLN A 239 16.27 -3.25 1.51
C GLN A 239 15.65 -3.92 2.72
N GLY A 240 16.08 -5.16 2.95
CA GLY A 240 15.60 -5.96 4.05
C GLY A 240 15.98 -5.40 5.41
N ILE A 241 15.26 -5.89 6.40
CA ILE A 241 15.70 -5.83 7.79
C ILE A 241 16.74 -6.93 7.97
N THR A 242 17.81 -6.63 8.70
CA THR A 242 18.72 -7.68 9.17
C THR A 242 18.02 -8.54 10.23
N VAL A 243 17.38 -9.62 9.80
CA VAL A 243 16.86 -10.67 10.68
C VAL A 243 17.79 -11.87 10.59
N PRO A 244 18.44 -12.30 11.69
CA PRO A 244 19.34 -13.45 11.66
C PRO A 244 18.64 -14.70 11.10
N GLY A 245 19.21 -15.28 10.04
CA GLY A 245 18.67 -16.47 9.38
C GLY A 245 17.59 -16.19 8.34
N ALA A 246 17.11 -14.96 8.20
CA ALA A 246 16.46 -14.54 6.96
C ALA A 246 17.49 -14.58 5.82
N ILE A 247 17.01 -14.52 4.59
CA ILE A 247 17.85 -14.46 3.39
C ILE A 247 18.86 -13.31 3.59
N GLU A 248 20.16 -13.64 3.70
CA GLU A 248 21.20 -12.66 4.03
C GLU A 248 21.32 -11.63 2.88
N GLY A 249 21.16 -10.34 3.19
CA GLY A 249 21.27 -9.23 2.23
C GLY A 249 19.99 -8.42 2.05
N ASP A 250 19.85 -7.81 0.87
CA ASP A 250 18.71 -6.97 0.44
C ASP A 250 17.44 -7.81 0.21
N THR A 251 16.91 -8.41 1.27
CA THR A 251 15.72 -9.28 1.22
C THR A 251 14.47 -8.44 1.35
N PRO A 252 13.64 -8.32 0.30
CA PRO A 252 12.48 -7.49 0.39
C PRO A 252 11.46 -8.10 1.36
N PHE A 253 10.79 -7.26 2.14
CA PHE A 253 9.69 -7.66 3.00
C PHE A 253 8.49 -6.76 2.73
N LEU A 254 7.30 -7.29 3.02
CA LEU A 254 6.03 -6.60 2.77
C LEU A 254 5.38 -6.24 4.09
N LEU A 255 5.01 -4.98 4.28
CA LEU A 255 3.99 -4.58 5.23
C LEU A 255 2.66 -4.47 4.48
N ALA A 256 1.57 -4.94 5.08
CA ALA A 256 0.25 -4.81 4.49
C ALA A 256 -0.79 -4.46 5.54
N GLU A 257 -1.83 -3.77 5.11
CA GLU A 257 -3.03 -3.52 5.90
C GLU A 257 -4.21 -4.16 5.18
N ALA A 258 -4.99 -4.97 5.88
CA ALA A 258 -6.22 -5.57 5.38
C ALA A 258 -7.38 -5.32 6.35
N THR A 259 -8.61 -5.31 5.85
CA THR A 259 -9.81 -5.10 6.67
C THR A 259 -10.91 -6.09 6.29
N ASP A 260 -11.66 -6.59 7.26
CA ASP A 260 -12.95 -7.27 7.00
C ASP A 260 -14.15 -6.33 7.20
N GLY A 261 -13.90 -5.02 7.34
CA GLY A 261 -14.92 -4.02 7.68
C GLY A 261 -15.35 -4.06 9.14
N ARG A 262 -14.72 -4.86 9.99
CA ARG A 262 -14.91 -4.85 11.45
C ARG A 262 -13.58 -4.71 12.18
N ILE A 263 -12.55 -5.37 11.69
CA ILE A 263 -11.21 -5.41 12.24
C ILE A 263 -10.25 -5.06 11.11
N ASP A 264 -9.39 -4.09 11.38
CA ASP A 264 -8.23 -3.84 10.53
C ASP A 264 -7.06 -4.65 11.05
N ARG A 265 -6.26 -5.19 10.14
CA ARG A 265 -5.14 -6.07 10.44
C ARG A 265 -3.93 -5.56 9.72
N ALA A 266 -2.84 -5.43 10.46
CA ALA A 266 -1.54 -5.17 9.90
C ALA A 266 -0.79 -6.49 9.79
N LEU A 267 -0.12 -6.67 8.66
CA LEU A 267 0.67 -7.85 8.35
C LEU A 267 2.10 -7.41 8.07
N MET A 268 3.07 -8.20 8.52
CA MET A 268 4.47 -8.09 8.11
C MET A 268 4.92 -9.46 7.63
N LEU A 269 5.35 -9.52 6.37
CA LEU A 269 5.70 -10.74 5.65
C LEU A 269 7.18 -10.71 5.30
N ILE A 270 7.94 -11.61 5.91
CA ILE A 270 9.40 -11.68 5.78
C ILE A 270 9.76 -13.02 5.13
N PRO A 271 10.35 -13.03 3.93
CA PRO A 271 10.77 -14.28 3.29
C PRO A 271 12.09 -14.80 3.89
N PHE A 272 12.14 -16.12 4.05
CA PHE A 272 13.26 -16.91 4.55
C PHE A 272 13.64 -17.96 3.50
N GLU A 273 14.93 -18.25 3.40
CA GLU A 273 15.46 -19.30 2.53
C GLU A 273 15.08 -20.71 3.03
N ASP A 274 14.99 -20.87 4.36
CA ASP A 274 14.74 -22.15 5.03
C ASP A 274 13.52 -22.04 5.96
N ALA A 275 12.51 -22.88 5.70
CA ALA A 275 11.31 -22.99 6.52
C ALA A 275 11.60 -23.35 7.98
N ALA A 276 12.66 -24.14 8.25
CA ALA A 276 13.05 -24.48 9.62
C ALA A 276 13.54 -23.25 10.38
N VAL A 277 14.23 -22.33 9.70
CA VAL A 277 14.69 -21.07 10.28
C VAL A 277 13.52 -20.12 10.50
N ALA A 278 12.61 -20.01 9.53
CA ALA A 278 11.37 -19.24 9.69
C ALA A 278 10.55 -19.72 10.91
N ALA A 279 10.44 -21.04 11.10
CA ALA A 279 9.74 -21.64 12.23
C ALA A 279 10.44 -21.37 13.57
N ASP A 280 11.77 -21.48 13.63
CA ASP A 280 12.53 -21.16 14.85
C ASP A 280 12.41 -19.67 15.25
N VAL A 281 12.34 -18.77 14.26
CA VAL A 281 12.07 -17.34 14.51
C VAL A 281 10.62 -17.17 14.98
N ALA A 282 9.66 -17.81 14.33
CA ALA A 282 8.25 -17.77 14.69
C ALA A 282 7.99 -18.19 16.14
N ASP A 283 8.64 -19.26 16.61
CA ASP A 283 8.47 -19.81 17.95
C ASP A 283 8.97 -18.85 19.06
N ARG A 284 9.97 -18.00 18.75
CA ARG A 284 10.57 -17.06 19.71
C ARG A 284 9.89 -15.70 19.72
N LEU A 285 9.25 -15.34 18.62
CA LEU A 285 8.68 -14.02 18.38
C LEU A 285 7.66 -13.56 19.45
N PRO A 286 6.71 -14.41 19.91
CA PRO A 286 5.77 -14.00 20.95
C PRO A 286 6.45 -13.57 22.26
N ALA A 287 7.50 -14.28 22.68
CA ALA A 287 8.25 -13.94 23.88
C ALA A 287 9.04 -12.64 23.70
N GLY A 288 9.67 -12.44 22.53
CA GLY A 288 10.36 -11.20 22.20
C GLY A 288 9.42 -9.99 22.24
N TRP A 289 8.25 -10.13 21.62
CA TRP A 289 7.19 -9.10 21.56
C TRP A 289 6.73 -8.65 22.96
N GLU A 290 6.52 -9.58 23.89
CA GLU A 290 6.11 -9.27 25.27
C GLU A 290 7.18 -8.48 26.05
N THR A 291 8.45 -8.60 25.66
CA THR A 291 9.57 -7.93 26.33
C THR A 291 9.95 -6.58 25.71
N MET A 292 9.33 -6.21 24.57
CA MET A 292 9.57 -4.91 23.95
C MET A 292 9.02 -3.77 24.80
N THR A 293 9.91 -3.03 25.43
CA THR A 293 9.58 -1.77 26.09
C THR A 293 9.53 -0.64 25.08
N GLU A 294 8.44 0.12 25.05
CA GLU A 294 8.40 1.37 24.28
C GLU A 294 9.51 2.30 24.79
N THR A 295 10.00 3.21 23.93
CA THR A 295 10.84 4.34 24.37
C THR A 295 10.16 5.24 25.43
N ARG A 296 8.87 5.01 25.73
CA ARG A 296 8.17 5.54 26.89
C ARG A 296 8.20 4.51 28.04
N PRO A 297 8.83 4.82 29.17
CA PRO A 297 9.15 3.84 30.22
C PRO A 297 7.95 3.26 31.00
N GLU A 298 6.71 3.55 30.62
CA GLU A 298 5.50 3.19 31.38
C GLU A 298 4.56 2.21 30.66
N LEU A 299 4.78 1.88 29.38
CA LEU A 299 3.98 0.91 28.62
C LEU A 299 4.87 0.04 27.72
N SER A 300 4.65 -1.28 27.69
CA SER A 300 5.25 -2.14 26.66
C SER A 300 4.52 -1.99 25.32
N TYR A 301 5.17 -2.32 24.21
CA TYR A 301 4.48 -2.38 22.91
C TYR A 301 3.33 -3.38 22.94
N ALA A 302 3.44 -4.47 23.71
CA ALA A 302 2.34 -5.41 23.95
C ALA A 302 1.16 -4.76 24.71
N ASP A 303 1.43 -3.91 25.71
CA ASP A 303 0.41 -3.14 26.45
C ASP A 303 -0.26 -2.07 25.58
N PHE A 304 0.48 -1.53 24.62
CA PHE A 304 0.03 -0.51 23.67
C PHE A 304 -0.78 -1.13 22.53
N ALA A 305 -0.30 -2.24 21.97
CA ALA A 305 -0.97 -3.00 20.94
C ALA A 305 -2.27 -3.61 21.48
N ARG A 306 -2.26 -4.20 22.69
CA ARG A 306 -3.35 -5.03 23.28
C ARG A 306 -3.96 -6.07 22.34
N SER A 307 -3.44 -6.18 21.13
CA SER A 307 -3.90 -7.03 20.07
C SER A 307 -3.10 -8.31 20.13
N ALA A 308 -3.79 -9.41 19.83
CA ALA A 308 -3.13 -10.70 19.73
C ALA A 308 -2.14 -10.61 18.56
N LEU A 309 -0.84 -10.72 18.88
CA LEU A 309 0.16 -11.02 17.89
C LEU A 309 -0.13 -12.42 17.35
N GLY A 310 -0.50 -12.49 16.07
CA GLY A 310 -0.53 -13.74 15.32
C GLY A 310 0.82 -13.94 14.66
N VAL A 311 1.30 -15.18 14.65
CA VAL A 311 2.52 -15.59 13.96
C VAL A 311 2.22 -16.85 13.18
N ALA A 312 2.57 -16.87 11.90
CA ALA A 312 2.45 -18.03 11.03
C ALA A 312 3.68 -18.14 10.14
N VAL A 313 4.00 -19.35 9.70
CA VAL A 313 4.95 -19.60 8.61
C VAL A 313 4.16 -20.21 7.46
N VAL A 314 4.26 -19.60 6.29
CA VAL A 314 3.51 -19.99 5.09
C VAL A 314 4.47 -20.26 3.93
N GLY A 315 4.08 -21.13 3.00
CA GLY A 315 4.93 -21.56 1.89
C GLY A 315 6.11 -22.47 2.29
N ASP A 316 6.79 -23.02 1.28
CA ASP A 316 7.88 -24.01 1.45
C ASP A 316 9.28 -23.42 1.16
N ALA A 317 9.47 -22.76 0.01
CA ALA A 317 10.74 -22.14 -0.39
C ALA A 317 10.54 -21.06 -1.50
N PRO A 318 10.78 -19.77 -1.21
CA PRO A 318 11.09 -19.24 0.12
C PRO A 318 9.87 -19.38 1.04
N ALA A 319 10.11 -19.76 2.30
CA ALA A 319 9.08 -19.73 3.33
C ALA A 319 8.87 -18.29 3.80
N VAL A 320 7.67 -17.91 4.18
CA VAL A 320 7.36 -16.55 4.62
C VAL A 320 6.90 -16.59 6.06
N LEU A 321 7.62 -15.89 6.94
CA LEU A 321 7.17 -15.58 8.27
C LEU A 321 6.15 -14.43 8.18
N ALA A 322 4.93 -14.70 8.61
CA ALA A 322 3.87 -13.72 8.70
C ALA A 322 3.63 -13.34 10.17
N LEU A 323 3.83 -12.06 10.48
CA LEU A 323 3.34 -11.46 11.70
C LEU A 323 2.02 -10.75 11.40
N SER A 324 1.02 -10.92 12.27
CA SER A 324 -0.25 -10.21 12.17
C SER A 324 -0.58 -9.49 13.47
N LEU A 325 -1.02 -8.24 13.35
CA LEU A 325 -1.51 -7.44 14.46
C LEU A 325 -2.90 -6.95 14.13
N GLU A 326 -3.86 -7.28 14.99
CA GLU A 326 -5.17 -6.66 14.90
C GLU A 326 -5.10 -5.20 15.37
N GLY A 327 -5.80 -4.31 14.68
CA GLY A 327 -5.97 -2.93 15.07
C GLY A 327 -6.70 -2.84 16.41
N PRO A 328 -6.61 -1.69 17.10
CA PRO A 328 -7.11 -1.54 18.45
C PRO A 328 -8.60 -1.91 18.56
N SER A 329 -8.95 -2.57 19.66
CA SER A 329 -10.35 -2.71 20.07
C SER A 329 -11.06 -1.34 20.10
N VAL A 330 -12.38 -1.33 19.93
CA VAL A 330 -13.27 -0.14 19.95
C VAL A 330 -12.96 0.87 21.08
N ASP A 331 -12.39 0.42 22.21
CA ASP A 331 -12.02 1.29 23.34
C ASP A 331 -10.75 2.14 23.13
N ALA A 332 -9.84 1.75 22.24
CA ALA A 332 -8.67 2.57 21.89
C ALA A 332 -9.02 3.62 20.81
N GLU A 333 -9.96 3.35 19.91
CA GLU A 333 -10.51 4.37 19.00
C GLU A 333 -11.16 5.53 19.76
N ARG A 334 -11.88 5.22 20.85
CA ARG A 334 -12.47 6.24 21.75
C ARG A 334 -11.45 7.16 22.41
N ARG A 335 -10.15 6.79 22.41
CA ARG A 335 -9.04 7.61 22.92
C ARG A 335 -8.34 8.42 21.83
N GLY A 336 -8.87 8.42 20.60
CA GLY A 336 -8.32 9.16 19.46
C GLY A 336 -7.12 8.47 18.79
N PHE A 337 -6.96 7.15 18.98
CA PHE A 337 -5.96 6.39 18.23
C PHE A 337 -6.42 6.18 16.78
N ASP A 338 -5.46 6.32 15.86
CA ASP A 338 -5.68 6.39 14.42
C ASP A 338 -6.26 5.09 13.84
N ALA A 339 -7.10 5.25 12.82
CA ALA A 339 -7.40 4.15 11.92
C ALA A 339 -6.07 3.72 11.27
N ALA A 340 -5.83 2.41 11.13
CA ALA A 340 -4.53 1.85 10.74
C ALA A 340 -3.40 1.83 11.79
N PHE A 341 -3.71 1.99 13.07
CA PHE A 341 -2.74 1.90 14.17
C PHE A 341 -1.74 0.73 14.06
N GLY A 342 -2.21 -0.51 13.82
CA GLY A 342 -1.33 -1.67 13.77
C GLY A 342 -0.29 -1.55 12.65
N PHE A 343 -0.71 -1.00 11.50
CA PHE A 343 0.16 -0.78 10.36
C PHE A 343 1.17 0.31 10.68
N SER A 344 0.72 1.45 11.21
CA SER A 344 1.60 2.56 11.62
C SER A 344 2.60 2.13 12.69
N MET A 345 2.22 1.21 13.59
CA MET A 345 3.12 0.64 14.59
C MET A 345 4.20 -0.24 13.95
N LEU A 346 3.85 -1.17 13.06
CA LEU A 346 4.85 -1.97 12.33
C LEU A 346 5.77 -1.08 11.48
N GLN A 347 5.20 -0.10 10.80
CA GLN A 347 5.95 0.87 10.02
C GLN A 347 6.94 1.67 10.89
N GLN A 348 6.53 2.10 12.09
CA GLN A 348 7.42 2.75 13.04
C GLN A 348 8.55 1.83 13.50
N LEU A 349 8.26 0.56 13.80
CA LEU A 349 9.28 -0.42 14.18
C LEU A 349 10.34 -0.60 13.08
N VAL A 350 9.89 -0.66 11.82
CA VAL A 350 10.76 -0.70 10.64
C VAL A 350 11.62 0.56 10.54
N ILE A 351 11.01 1.74 10.60
CA ILE A 351 11.71 3.04 10.47
C ILE A 351 12.75 3.22 11.59
N LEU A 352 12.41 2.85 12.82
CA LEU A 352 13.31 2.94 13.98
C LEU A 352 14.36 1.84 14.00
N GLN A 353 14.29 0.87 13.08
CA GLN A 353 15.10 -0.36 13.10
C GLN A 353 14.99 -1.12 14.44
N ASP A 354 13.88 -0.93 15.15
CA ASP A 354 13.63 -1.53 16.46
C ASP A 354 13.00 -2.92 16.29
N LEU A 355 13.73 -3.77 15.57
CA LEU A 355 13.35 -5.13 15.24
C LEU A 355 14.21 -6.13 16.02
N GLY A 356 14.78 -5.66 17.14
CA GLY A 356 15.58 -6.48 18.05
C GLY A 356 14.81 -7.66 18.63
N PHE A 357 13.47 -7.61 18.66
CA PHE A 357 12.62 -8.74 19.04
C PHE A 357 12.61 -9.88 18.01
N LEU A 358 13.07 -9.63 16.78
CA LEU A 358 13.32 -10.65 15.76
C LEU A 358 14.72 -11.28 15.91
N ALA A 359 15.57 -10.73 16.78
CA ALA A 359 16.92 -11.24 17.04
C ALA A 359 16.93 -12.25 18.22
N PRO A 360 17.92 -13.17 18.28
CA PRO A 360 18.00 -14.23 19.29
C PRO A 360 18.15 -13.83 20.75
#